data_AF-A0A0A9GGC6-F1
#
_entry.id   AF-A0A0A9GGC6-F1
#
_cell.length_a   1.000
_cell.length_b   1.000
_cell.length_c   1.000
_cell.angle_alpha   90.00
_cell.angle_beta   90.00
_cell.angle_gamma   90.00
#
_symmetry.space_group_name_H-M   'P 1'
#
loop_
_entity.id
_entity.type
_entity.pdbx_description
1 polymer ?
#
loop_
_entity_poly.entity_id
_entity_poly.type
_entity_poly.pdbx_seq_one_letter_code
_entity_poly.pdbx_strand_id
1 'polypeptide(L)' 'MRLRVAYYISEALEYCSIKGRPLYHDLNAYRVLFDENGNPGLSCFGLMKNSRDGKSNSTNLALHLRNI' A
#
# COMPACT_ATOMS: atom_id res chain seq x y z
N MET A 1 -7.09 -14.86 10.06
CA MET A 1 -7.10 -13.51 9.45
C MET A 1 -5.71 -12.87 9.28
N ARG A 2 -4.71 -13.08 10.15
CA ARG A 2 -3.37 -12.44 10.00
C ARG A 2 -2.58 -12.87 8.75
N LEU A 3 -2.58 -14.17 8.42
CA LEU A 3 -1.87 -14.70 7.24
C LEU A 3 -2.41 -14.13 5.92
N ARG A 4 -3.74 -13.96 5.82
CA ARG A 4 -4.37 -13.35 4.65
C ARG A 4 -3.88 -11.91 4.45
N VAL A 5 -3.80 -11.12 5.52
CA VAL A 5 -3.23 -9.76 5.44
C VAL A 5 -1.78 -9.80 4.96
N ALA A 6 -0.95 -10.66 5.54
CA ALA A 6 0.46 -10.78 5.13
C ALA A 6 0.61 -11.12 3.64
N TYR A 7 -0.20 -12.06 3.13
CA TYR A 7 -0.21 -12.46 1.73
C TYR A 7 -0.55 -11.30 0.78
N TYR A 8 -1.66 -10.60 1.02
CA TYR A 8 -2.05 -9.47 0.17
C TYR A 8 -1.05 -8.31 0.21
N ILE A 9 -0.42 -8.06 1.37
CA ILE A 9 0.61 -7.03 1.49
C ILE A 9 1.88 -7.43 0.72
N SER A 10 2.28 -8.71 0.75
CA SER A 10 3.40 -9.18 -0.10
C SER A 10 3.11 -9.02 -1.59
N GLU A 11 1.91 -9.38 -2.05
CA GLU A 11 1.53 -9.19 -3.46
C GLU A 11 1.51 -7.70 -3.86
N ALA A 12 0.98 -6.84 -2.98
CA ALA A 12 0.97 -5.39 -3.22
C ALA A 12 2.37 -4.82 -3.38
N LEU A 13 3.32 -5.23 -2.53
CA LEU A 13 4.70 -4.78 -2.59
C LEU A 13 5.43 -5.34 -3.83
N GLU A 14 5.20 -6.60 -4.16
CA GLU A 14 5.74 -7.23 -5.37
C GLU A 14 5.25 -6.51 -6.63
N TYR A 15 3.95 -6.25 -6.74
CA TYR A 15 3.37 -5.47 -7.83
C TYR A 15 4.02 -4.08 -7.94
N CYS A 16 4.19 -3.38 -6.82
CA CYS A 16 4.84 -2.07 -6.81
C CYS A 16 6.29 -2.15 -7.30
N SER A 17 7.02 -3.18 -6.89
CA SER A 17 8.39 -3.45 -7.36
C SER A 17 8.45 -3.65 -8.87
N ILE A 18 7.58 -4.50 -9.42
CA ILE A 18 7.47 -4.78 -10.87
C ILE A 18 7.09 -3.49 -11.64
N LYS A 19 6.29 -2.60 -11.06
CA LYS A 19 5.90 -1.31 -11.66
C LYS A 19 6.95 -0.19 -11.49
N GLY A 20 8.17 -0.51 -11.05
CA GLY A 20 9.26 0.45 -10.89
C GLY A 20 9.10 1.38 -9.69
N ARG A 21 8.31 0.97 -8.68
CA ARG A 21 8.09 1.67 -7.40
C ARG A 21 8.50 0.77 -6.23
N PRO A 22 9.80 0.41 -6.09
CA PRO A 22 10.25 -0.57 -5.10
C PRO A 22 10.28 -0.04 -3.66
N LEU A 23 10.10 1.26 -3.46
CA LEU A 23 10.14 1.90 -2.13
C LEU A 23 8.73 2.17 -1.62
N TYR A 24 8.46 1.73 -0.40
CA TYR A 24 7.27 2.06 0.36
C TYR A 24 7.68 2.73 1.67
N HIS A 25 7.28 3.98 1.86
CA HIS A 25 7.62 4.76 3.05
C HIS A 25 6.69 4.42 4.23
N ASP A 26 7.29 4.26 5.43
CA ASP A 26 6.60 4.05 6.70
C ASP A 26 5.56 2.92 6.68
N LEU A 27 5.96 1.72 6.19
CA LEU A 27 5.10 0.54 6.23
C LEU A 27 4.81 0.13 7.68
N ASN A 28 3.56 0.28 8.09
CA ASN A 28 3.06 -0.11 9.41
C ASN A 28 1.58 -0.51 9.32
N ALA A 29 1.00 -0.97 10.44
CA ALA A 29 -0.38 -1.47 10.47
C ALA A 29 -1.43 -0.41 10.07
N TYR A 30 -1.17 0.89 10.27
CA TYR A 30 -2.07 1.97 9.86
C TYR A 30 -2.13 2.18 8.35
N ARG A 31 -1.18 1.61 7.59
CA ARG A 31 -1.15 1.66 6.12
C ARG A 31 -1.94 0.52 5.47
N VAL A 32 -2.37 -0.46 6.26
CA VAL A 32 -3.24 -1.56 5.82
C VAL A 32 -4.70 -1.10 5.94
N LEU A 33 -5.39 -1.08 4.81
CA LEU A 33 -6.80 -0.69 4.72
C LEU A 33 -7.66 -1.92 4.39
N PHE A 34 -8.94 -1.87 4.71
CA PHE A 34 -9.89 -2.95 4.38
C PHE A 34 -11.02 -2.38 3.52
N ASP A 35 -11.38 -3.07 2.45
CA ASP A 35 -12.54 -2.72 1.64
C ASP A 35 -13.85 -3.13 2.34
N GLU A 36 -14.99 -2.81 1.72
CA GLU A 36 -16.33 -3.15 2.23
C GLU A 36 -16.54 -4.67 2.43
N ASN A 37 -15.75 -5.50 1.75
CA ASN A 37 -15.78 -6.95 1.85
C ASN A 37 -14.74 -7.49 2.86
N GLY A 38 -14.02 -6.61 3.57
CA GLY A 38 -12.96 -6.99 4.50
C GLY A 38 -11.69 -7.51 3.82
N ASN A 39 -11.49 -7.24 2.54
CA ASN A 39 -10.24 -7.58 1.86
C ASN A 39 -9.15 -6.57 2.23
N PRO A 40 -7.97 -7.03 2.64
CA PRO A 40 -6.85 -6.14 2.95
C PRO A 40 -6.28 -5.51 1.67
N GLY A 41 -5.92 -4.24 1.77
CA GLY A 41 -5.22 -3.47 0.73
C GLY A 41 -4.14 -2.59 1.36
N LEU A 42 -3.21 -2.13 0.52
CA LEU A 42 -2.12 -1.26 0.94
C LEU A 42 -2.41 0.17 0.49
N SER A 43 -2.31 1.14 1.40
CA SER A 43 -2.47 2.56 1.03
C SER A 43 -1.42 2.98 -0.01
N CYS A 44 -1.79 3.76 -1.04
CA CYS A 44 -0.82 4.17 -2.06
C CYS A 44 0.06 5.37 -1.65
N PHE A 45 -0.17 6.00 -0.49
CA PHE A 45 0.65 7.14 -0.02
C PHE A 45 2.09 6.79 0.26
N GLY A 46 2.36 5.58 0.74
CA GLY A 46 3.73 5.12 0.96
C GLY A 46 4.54 5.04 -0.34
N LEU A 47 3.90 5.01 -1.51
CA LEU A 47 4.56 4.93 -2.82
C LEU A 47 4.86 6.30 -3.45
N MET A 48 4.34 7.39 -2.87
CA MET A 48 4.61 8.73 -3.37
C MET A 48 6.03 9.11 -3.00
N LYS A 49 6.83 9.52 -3.99
CA LYS A 49 8.13 10.16 -3.72
C LYS A 49 7.83 11.43 -2.92
N ASN A 50 8.46 11.57 -1.75
CA ASN A 50 8.43 12.83 -1.03
C ASN A 50 8.85 13.95 -2.00
N SER A 51 8.07 15.03 -2.05
CA SER A 51 8.57 16.29 -2.60
C SER A 51 9.87 16.59 -1.86
N ARG A 52 10.89 17.09 -2.58
CA ARG A 52 12.22 17.41 -2.00
C ARG A 52 12.14 18.31 -0.76
N ASP A 53 11.02 19.01 -0.55
CA ASP A 53 10.72 19.80 0.64
C ASP A 53 9.62 19.16 1.51
N GLY A 54 10.00 18.18 2.34
CA GLY A 54 9.46 17.90 3.68
C GLY A 54 7.97 18.00 4.03
N LYS A 55 7.03 18.05 3.08
CA LYS A 55 5.60 18.30 3.36
C LYS A 55 4.70 17.49 2.42
N SER A 56 4.42 16.25 2.77
CA SER A 56 3.44 15.40 2.09
C SER A 56 2.11 15.44 2.83
N ASN A 57 1.13 16.16 2.27
CA ASN A 57 -0.27 16.11 2.68
C ASN A 57 -0.96 14.93 1.98
N SER A 58 -1.45 13.93 2.71
CA SER A 58 -1.96 12.66 2.18
C SER A 58 -3.48 12.48 2.35
N THR A 59 -4.19 12.13 1.27
CA THR A 59 -5.65 12.01 1.18
C THR A 59 -6.13 10.57 0.92
N ASN A 60 -6.23 9.70 1.93
CA ASN A 60 -6.83 8.33 1.94
C ASN A 60 -7.25 7.58 0.63
N LEU A 61 -6.39 7.47 -0.40
CA LEU A 61 -6.57 6.56 -1.54
C LEU A 61 -5.89 5.20 -1.27
N ALA A 62 -6.64 4.12 -1.47
CA ALA A 62 -6.19 2.74 -1.29
C ALA A 62 -5.82 2.09 -2.63
N LEU A 63 -4.72 1.34 -2.68
CA LEU A 63 -4.42 0.47 -3.83
C LEU A 63 -5.05 -0.91 -3.55
N HIS A 64 -5.96 -1.33 -4.42
CA HIS A 64 -6.59 -2.64 -4.35
C HIS A 64 -6.13 -3.48 -5.54
N LEU A 65 -5.47 -4.61 -5.28
CA LEU A 65 -5.14 -5.60 -6.31
C LEU A 65 -6.36 -6.50 -6.53
N ARG A 66 -7.28 -6.11 -7.45
CA ARG A 66 -8.19 -7.07 -8.11
C ARG A 66 -7.57 -7.39 -9.45
N ASN A 67 -7.54 -8.67 -9.83
CA ASN A 67 -6.97 -9.25 -11.04
C ASN A 67 -5.59 -9.93 -10.89
N ILE A 68 -5.48 -10.77 -9.85
CA ILE A 68 -5.04 -12.15 -10.00
C ILE A 68 -6.15 -13.03 -9.40
#